data_AF-A0A1E7XZC8-F1
#
_entry.id   AF-A0A1E7XZC8-F1
#
_cell.length_a   1.000
_cell.length_b   1.000
_cell.length_c   1.000
_cell.angle_alpha   90.00
_cell.angle_beta   90.00
_cell.angle_gamma   90.00
#
_symmetry.space_group_name_H-M   'P 1'
#
loop_
_entity.id
_entity.type
_entity.pdbx_description
1 polymer ?
#
loop_
_entity_poly.entity_id
_entity_poly.type
_entity_poly.pdbx_seq_one_letter_code
_entity_poly.pdbx_strand_id
1 'polypeptide(L)'
;MRNTICATLTAITLTLCTALAGCGSASEPSTPAHAVRSVDSQCSAGADVFTECVVTLTDTRQVDCIVYSTNGKQAGLSCDWAHVSGADKDPER
;
A
#
# COMPACT_ATOMS: atom_id res chain seq x y z
N MET A 1 14.03 -35.88 -40.19
CA MET A 1 14.68 -35.06 -39.15
C MET A 1 13.99 -33.71 -38.87
N ARG A 2 13.33 -33.05 -39.84
CA ARG A 2 12.54 -31.81 -39.58
C ARG A 2 11.27 -32.03 -38.73
N ASN A 3 10.63 -33.19 -38.84
CA ASN A 3 9.35 -33.45 -38.18
C ASN A 3 9.48 -33.70 -36.65
N THR A 4 10.61 -34.26 -36.21
CA THR A 4 10.91 -34.51 -34.79
C THR A 4 11.26 -33.23 -34.04
N ILE A 5 11.92 -32.28 -34.69
CA ILE A 5 12.28 -30.97 -34.10
C ILE A 5 11.01 -30.14 -33.84
N CYS A 6 10.05 -30.12 -34.77
CA CYS A 6 8.79 -29.41 -34.59
C CYS A 6 7.95 -29.99 -33.44
N ALA A 7 7.91 -31.33 -33.30
CA ALA A 7 7.16 -31.98 -32.22
C ALA A 7 7.76 -31.72 -30.83
N THR A 8 9.09 -31.61 -30.73
CA THR A 8 9.76 -31.28 -29.46
C THR A 8 9.56 -29.82 -29.06
N LEU A 9 9.54 -28.88 -30.02
CA LEU A 9 9.31 -27.47 -29.71
C LEU A 9 7.89 -27.22 -29.21
N THR A 10 6.87 -27.85 -29.81
CA THR A 10 5.47 -27.70 -29.38
C THR A 10 5.19 -28.31 -28.01
N ALA A 11 5.88 -29.39 -27.65
CA ALA A 11 5.76 -29.99 -26.33
C ALA A 11 6.30 -29.04 -25.23
N ILE A 12 7.45 -28.40 -25.48
CA ILE A 12 8.09 -27.49 -24.51
C ILE A 12 7.24 -26.24 -24.28
N THR A 13 6.68 -25.63 -25.32
CA THR A 13 5.79 -24.46 -25.17
C THR A 13 4.52 -24.79 -24.40
N LEU A 14 3.92 -25.96 -24.64
CA LEU A 14 2.70 -26.35 -23.93
C LEU A 14 2.94 -26.57 -22.43
N THR A 15 4.09 -27.13 -22.04
CA THR A 15 4.47 -27.32 -20.64
C THR A 15 4.78 -26.02 -19.89
N LEU A 16 5.29 -24.99 -20.60
CA LEU A 16 5.58 -23.69 -19.98
C LEU A 16 4.28 -22.92 -19.68
N CYS A 17 3.27 -23.01 -20.55
CA CYS A 17 1.99 -22.33 -20.36
C CYS A 17 1.15 -22.92 -19.22
N THR A 18 1.24 -24.23 -18.97
CA THR A 18 0.50 -24.87 -17.86
C THR A 18 1.16 -24.62 -16.50
N ALA A 19 2.47 -24.35 -16.45
CA ALA A 19 3.16 -23.96 -15.22
C ALA A 19 2.82 -22.52 -14.78
N LEU A 20 2.52 -21.61 -15.71
CA LEU A 20 2.19 -20.21 -15.40
C LEU A 20 0.71 -19.97 -15.04
N ALA A 21 -0.19 -20.92 -15.32
CA ALA A 21 -1.60 -20.81 -14.94
C ALA A 21 -1.87 -21.08 -13.44
N GLY A 22 -0.82 -21.36 -12.66
CA GLY A 22 -0.90 -21.81 -11.27
C GLY A 22 -0.50 -20.78 -10.19
N CYS A 23 -0.59 -19.47 -10.45
CA CYS A 23 -0.40 -18.46 -9.41
C CYS A 23 -1.61 -17.50 -9.36
N GLY A 24 -2.71 -18.02 -8.83
CA GLY A 24 -3.93 -17.26 -8.64
C GLY A 24 -4.85 -17.98 -7.67
N SER A 25 -4.30 -18.58 -6.61
CA SER A 25 -5.11 -18.87 -5.43
C SER A 25 -5.76 -17.55 -5.04
N ALA A 26 -7.09 -17.51 -5.11
CA ALA A 26 -7.85 -16.40 -4.61
C ALA A 26 -7.29 -16.08 -3.22
N SER A 27 -6.68 -14.90 -3.08
CA SER A 27 -6.37 -14.36 -1.76
C SER A 27 -7.65 -14.53 -0.96
N GLU A 28 -7.59 -15.31 0.12
CA GLU A 28 -8.66 -15.31 1.11
C GLU A 28 -9.06 -13.85 1.34
N PRO A 29 -10.36 -13.49 1.41
CA PRO A 29 -10.74 -12.13 1.70
C PRO A 29 -10.06 -11.80 3.02
N SER A 30 -8.96 -11.05 2.95
CA SER A 30 -8.24 -10.58 4.11
C SER A 30 -9.30 -9.82 4.86
N THR A 31 -9.75 -10.38 5.98
CA THR A 31 -10.54 -9.66 6.96
C THR A 31 -9.80 -8.32 7.09
N PRO A 32 -10.43 -7.17 6.81
CA PRO A 32 -9.70 -5.91 6.83
C PRO A 32 -9.02 -5.85 8.18
N ALA A 33 -7.67 -5.93 8.19
CA ALA A 33 -6.92 -6.12 9.44
C ALA A 33 -7.30 -5.05 10.46
N HIS A 34 -7.75 -3.90 9.95
CA HIS A 34 -8.38 -2.83 10.69
C HIS A 34 -9.65 -2.40 9.95
N ALA A 35 -10.79 -2.39 10.66
CA ALA A 35 -11.97 -1.68 10.17
C ALA A 35 -11.56 -0.24 9.87
N VAL A 36 -11.79 0.24 8.64
CA VAL A 36 -11.52 1.63 8.26
C VAL A 36 -12.38 2.53 9.15
N ARG A 37 -11.75 3.24 10.07
CA ARG A 37 -12.40 4.23 10.93
C ARG A 37 -11.97 5.62 10.48
N SER A 38 -12.88 6.58 10.57
CA SER A 38 -12.53 8.00 10.44
C SER A 38 -11.49 8.36 11.50
N VAL A 39 -10.45 9.07 11.08
CA VAL A 39 -9.40 9.61 11.95
C VAL A 39 -9.53 11.12 12.00
N ASP A 40 -9.33 11.71 13.17
CA ASP A 40 -9.31 13.16 13.31
C ASP A 40 -8.00 13.71 12.75
N SER A 41 -8.10 14.79 11.98
CA SER A 41 -6.95 15.47 11.36
C SER A 41 -6.97 16.95 11.71
N GLN A 42 -5.86 17.45 12.25
CA GLN A 42 -5.65 18.86 12.52
C GLN A 42 -4.65 19.41 11.51
N CYS A 43 -5.14 20.16 10.54
CA CYS A 43 -4.33 20.71 9.47
C CYS A 43 -4.02 22.20 9.71
N SER A 44 -2.82 22.63 9.34
CA SER A 44 -2.48 24.04 9.30
C SER A 44 -3.42 24.79 8.35
N ALA A 45 -3.61 26.10 8.57
CA ALA A 45 -4.35 26.94 7.65
C ALA A 45 -3.57 27.02 6.32
N GLY A 46 -3.93 26.15 5.36
CA GLY A 46 -3.23 26.01 4.09
C GLY A 46 -3.35 27.28 3.25
N ALA A 47 -2.22 27.92 2.98
CA ALA A 47 -2.11 29.00 1.99
C ALA A 47 -1.68 28.48 0.60
N ASP A 48 -1.23 27.22 0.54
CA ASP A 48 -0.58 26.61 -0.63
C ASP A 48 -1.16 25.22 -0.96
N VAL A 49 -0.69 24.64 -2.08
CA VAL A 49 -1.09 23.30 -2.55
C VAL A 49 -0.70 22.15 -1.60
N PHE A 50 0.19 22.41 -0.64
CA PHE A 50 0.58 21.46 0.39
C PHE A 50 0.18 22.00 1.77
N THR A 51 -0.46 21.15 2.57
CA THR A 51 -0.86 21.45 3.94
C THR A 51 -0.27 20.40 4.87
N GLU A 52 0.38 20.85 5.93
CA GLU A 52 0.82 19.98 7.02
C GLU A 52 -0.37 19.68 7.94
N CYS A 53 -0.51 18.41 8.32
CA CYS A 53 -1.57 17.92 9.18
C CYS A 53 -1.02 16.95 10.20
N VAL A 54 -1.46 17.08 11.44
CA VAL A 54 -1.31 16.04 12.46
C VAL A 54 -2.53 15.13 12.40
N VAL A 55 -2.31 13.86 12.07
CA VAL A 55 -3.38 12.84 12.02
C VAL A 55 -3.34 12.00 13.29
N THR A 56 -4.46 11.92 13.99
CA THR A 56 -4.60 11.06 15.18
C THR A 56 -5.20 9.71 14.78
N LEU A 57 -4.37 8.67 14.85
CA LEU A 57 -4.78 7.29 14.58
C LEU A 57 -5.73 6.76 15.65
N THR A 58 -6.42 5.68 15.33
CA THR A 58 -7.42 5.05 16.22
C THR A 58 -6.84 4.53 17.52
N ASP A 59 -5.54 4.21 17.54
CA ASP A 59 -4.78 3.81 18.71
C ASP A 59 -4.09 4.99 19.40
N THR A 60 -4.57 6.21 19.14
CA THR A 60 -4.13 7.49 19.72
C THR A 60 -2.75 7.99 19.29
N ARG A 61 -2.04 7.25 18.43
CA ARG A 61 -0.78 7.72 17.87
C ARG A 61 -1.01 8.92 16.96
N GLN A 62 -0.14 9.91 17.05
CA GLN A 62 -0.11 11.07 16.18
C GLN A 62 0.98 10.88 15.12
N VAL A 63 0.65 11.17 13.88
CA VAL A 63 1.56 11.12 12.74
C VAL A 63 1.48 12.43 11.96
N ASP A 64 2.63 12.99 11.61
CA ASP A 64 2.71 14.19 10.78
C ASP A 64 2.58 13.81 9.31
N CYS A 65 1.70 14.50 8.60
CA CYS A 65 1.40 14.23 7.20
C CYS A 65 1.38 15.52 6.38
N ILE A 66 1.89 15.44 5.16
CA ILE A 66 1.69 16.44 4.13
C ILE A 66 0.53 15.99 3.23
N VAL A 67 -0.51 16.82 3.19
CA VAL A 67 -1.65 16.66 2.30
C VAL A 67 -1.46 17.55 1.08
N TYR A 68 -1.44 16.93 -0.09
CA TYR A 68 -1.45 17.64 -1.36
C TYR A 68 -2.90 17.81 -1.84
N SER A 69 -3.28 19.06 -2.13
CA SER A 69 -4.60 19.39 -2.67
C SER A 69 -4.49 20.14 -3.98
N THR A 70 -5.38 19.81 -4.91
CA THR A 70 -5.50 20.48 -6.22
C THR A 70 -6.96 20.73 -6.53
N ASN A 71 -7.29 21.87 -7.14
CA ASN A 71 -8.67 22.25 -7.46
C ASN A 71 -9.65 22.14 -6.27
N GLY A 72 -9.18 22.47 -5.06
CA GLY A 72 -9.98 22.39 -3.83
C GLY A 72 -10.31 20.97 -3.36
N LYS A 73 -9.63 19.94 -3.88
CA LYS A 73 -9.79 18.53 -3.49
C LYS A 73 -8.45 17.94 -3.08
N GLN A 74 -8.46 17.04 -2.10
CA GLN A 74 -7.29 16.25 -1.76
C GLN A 74 -6.91 15.34 -2.94
N ALA A 75 -5.64 15.38 -3.32
CA ALA A 75 -5.07 14.58 -4.41
C ALA A 75 -3.98 13.61 -3.93
N GLY A 76 -3.37 13.87 -2.77
CA GLY A 76 -2.36 12.97 -2.21
C GLY A 76 -2.13 13.18 -0.71
N LEU A 77 -1.43 12.23 -0.11
CA LEU A 77 -1.03 12.21 1.29
C LEU A 77 0.32 11.49 1.40
N SER A 78 1.24 12.08 2.15
CA SER A 78 2.49 11.46 2.60
C SER A 78 2.65 11.70 4.09
N CYS A 79 3.12 10.71 4.86
CA CYS A 79 3.22 10.79 6.32
C CYS A 79 4.58 10.30 6.83
N ASP A 80 5.06 10.93 7.90
CA ASP A 80 6.29 10.55 8.58
C ASP A 80 6.03 9.47 9.64
N TRP A 81 6.26 8.22 9.25
CA TRP A 81 6.13 7.08 10.14
C TRP A 81 7.34 6.86 11.05
N ALA A 82 8.48 7.52 10.78
CA ALA A 82 9.68 7.34 11.58
C ALA A 82 9.54 8.01 12.96
N HIS A 83 8.84 9.15 13.02
CA HIS A 83 8.61 9.93 14.24
C HIS A 83 7.16 9.84 14.74
N VAL A 84 6.40 8.81 14.32
CA VAL A 84 5.03 8.60 14.81
C VAL A 84 5.05 8.48 16.33
N SER A 85 4.15 9.20 17.01
CA SER A 85 4.20 9.29 18.47
C SER A 85 4.15 7.90 19.10
N GLY A 86 5.07 7.61 20.01
CA GLY A 86 5.15 6.32 20.70
C GLY A 86 6.00 5.25 19.98
N ALA A 87 6.47 5.49 18.75
CA ALA A 87 7.46 4.61 18.11
C ALA A 87 8.83 4.69 18.80
N ASP A 88 9.18 5.86 19.35
CA ASP A 88 10.48 6.10 20.01
C ASP A 88 10.50 5.72 21.50
N LYS A 89 9.52 4.93 21.97
CA LYS A 89 9.57 4.38 23.33
C LYS A 89 10.51 3.18 23.31
N ASP A 90 11.78 3.41 23.63
CA ASP A 90 12.71 2.35 24.03
C ASP A 90 12.00 1.49 25.10
N PRO A 91 11.90 0.16 24.97
CA PRO A 91 11.31 -0.65 26.03
C PRO A 91 12.08 -0.36 27.31
N GLU A 92 11.37 0.14 28.33
CA GLU A 92 11.92 0.33 29.68
C GLU A 92 12.63 -0.98 30.08
N ARG A 93 13.96 -0.93 30.11
CA ARG A 93 14.83 -2.07 30.39
C ARG A 93 15.06 -2.23 31.88
#